data_AF-A0A925D607-F1
#
_entry.id   AF-A0A925D607-F1
#
_cell.length_a   1.000
_cell.length_b   1.000
_cell.length_c   1.000
_cell.angle_alpha   90.00
_cell.angle_beta   90.00
_cell.angle_gamma   90.00
#
_symmetry.space_group_name_H-M   'P 1'
#
loop_
_entity.id
_entity.type
_entity.pdbx_description
1 polymer ?
#
loop_
_entity_poly.entity_id
_entity_poly.type
_entity_poly.pdbx_seq_one_letter_code
_entity_poly.pdbx_strand_id
1 'polypeptide(L)'
;MFGLGMSEIVIIGIVAILLFGKNLPAHAAKYAKMYRDLRRGLSDIQSQIDFTGELTGETASKPKPRKTYSDYDDRDEISAPKFEPPPAPPEAV
;
A
#
# COMPACT_ATOMS: atom_id res chain seq x y z
N MET A 1 31.47 -13.61 -2.71
CA MET A 1 31.14 -14.41 -3.92
C MET A 1 30.31 -15.59 -3.48
N PHE A 2 29.00 -15.50 -3.63
CA PHE A 2 28.08 -16.57 -3.24
C PHE A 2 27.64 -17.20 -4.56
N GLY A 3 28.25 -18.32 -4.93
CA GLY A 3 28.00 -19.04 -6.19
C GLY A 3 26.67 -19.79 -6.16
N LEU A 4 25.58 -19.09 -5.87
CA LEU A 4 24.23 -19.64 -5.98
C LEU A 4 23.84 -19.66 -7.46
N GLY A 5 24.14 -20.77 -8.11
CA GLY A 5 23.53 -21.13 -9.37
C GLY A 5 22.11 -21.67 -9.17
N MET A 6 21.42 -21.89 -10.29
CA MET A 6 20.09 -22.52 -10.29
C MET A 6 20.11 -23.92 -9.65
N SER A 7 21.22 -24.66 -9.80
CA SER A 7 21.44 -25.97 -9.18
C SER A 7 21.40 -25.90 -7.66
N GLU A 8 22.12 -24.93 -7.07
CA GLU A 8 22.22 -24.78 -5.63
C GLU A 8 20.88 -24.35 -5.02
N ILE A 9 20.13 -23.48 -5.70
CA ILE A 9 18.78 -23.09 -5.28
C ILE A 9 17.84 -24.30 -5.21
N VAL A 10 17.92 -25.22 -6.18
CA VAL A 10 17.11 -26.45 -6.18
C VAL A 10 17.49 -27.36 -4.99
N ILE A 11 18.78 -27.54 -4.73
CA ILE A 11 19.24 -28.36 -3.59
C ILE A 11 18.75 -27.76 -2.27
N ILE A 12 18.87 -26.44 -2.09
CA ILE A 12 18.35 -25.75 -0.91
C ILE A 12 16.84 -25.93 -0.79
N GLY A 13 16.11 -25.86 -1.91
CA GLY A 13 14.67 -26.12 -1.95
C GLY A 13 14.31 -27.53 -1.48
N ILE A 14 15.03 -28.54 -1.95
CA ILE A 14 14.84 -29.94 -1.53
C ILE A 14 15.12 -30.08 -0.03
N VAL A 15 16.23 -29.54 0.47
CA VAL A 15 16.58 -29.58 1.90
C VAL A 15 15.51 -28.89 2.74
N ALA A 16 15.01 -27.73 2.30
CA ALA A 16 13.93 -27.03 2.98
C ALA A 16 12.64 -27.88 3.02
N ILE A 17 12.30 -28.58 1.94
CA ILE A 17 11.16 -29.51 1.94
C ILE A 17 11.40 -30.68 2.91
N LEU A 18 12.61 -31.23 3.00
CA LEU A 18 12.90 -32.33 3.93
C LEU A 18 12.80 -31.89 5.40
N LEU A 19 13.24 -30.68 5.73
CA LEU A 19 13.22 -30.15 7.10
C LEU A 19 11.82 -29.68 7.53
N PHE A 20 11.13 -28.95 6.66
CA PHE A 20 9.86 -28.29 6.99
C PHE A 20 8.62 -29.03 6.48
N GLY A 21 8.77 -29.90 5.47
CA GLY A 21 7.69 -30.66 4.85
C GLY A 21 6.54 -29.78 4.38
N LYS A 22 5.31 -30.18 4.73
CA LYS A 22 4.08 -29.45 4.40
C LYS A 22 3.97 -28.06 5.06
N ASN A 23 4.79 -27.77 6.07
CA ASN A 23 4.76 -26.50 6.79
C ASN A 23 5.60 -25.40 6.11
N LEU A 24 6.44 -25.76 5.13
CA LEU A 24 7.24 -24.81 4.37
C LEU A 24 6.42 -23.66 3.75
N PRO A 25 5.33 -23.91 3.00
CA PRO A 25 4.52 -22.83 2.43
C PRO A 25 3.86 -21.97 3.52
N ALA A 26 3.50 -22.54 4.67
CA ALA A 26 2.94 -21.78 5.78
C ALA A 26 3.97 -20.82 6.39
N HIS A 27 5.23 -21.26 6.54
CA HIS A 27 6.32 -20.39 7.01
C HIS A 27 6.64 -19.32 5.97
N ALA A 28 6.80 -19.70 4.70
CA ALA A 28 7.04 -18.77 3.61
C ALA A 28 5.94 -17.71 3.49
N ALA A 29 4.66 -18.10 3.58
CA ALA A 29 3.53 -17.19 3.52
C ALA A 29 3.55 -16.16 4.67
N LYS A 30 3.92 -16.55 5.89
CA LYS A 30 4.04 -15.63 7.03
C LYS A 30 5.12 -14.58 6.79
N TYR A 31 6.31 -15.00 6.35
CA TYR A 31 7.41 -14.08 6.03
C TYR A 31 7.12 -13.22 4.80
N ALA A 32 6.48 -13.80 3.76
CA ALA A 32 6.09 -13.09 2.55
C ALA A 32 5.01 -12.04 2.85
N LYS A 33 4.07 -12.33 3.74
CA LYS A 33 3.08 -11.36 4.20
C LYS A 33 3.76 -10.17 4.87
N MET A 34 4.67 -10.42 5.81
CA MET A 34 5.48 -9.35 6.44
C MET A 34 6.25 -8.53 5.41
N TYR A 35 6.95 -9.17 4.47
CA TYR A 35 7.67 -8.47 3.39
C TYR A 35 6.75 -7.64 2.50
N ARG A 36 5.56 -8.15 2.17
CA ARG A 36 4.58 -7.44 1.33
C ARG A 36 3.99 -6.24 2.05
N ASP A 37 3.69 -6.38 3.34
CA ASP A 37 3.15 -5.29 4.17
C ASP A 37 4.22 -4.20 4.36
N LEU A 38 5.49 -4.58 4.55
CA LEU A 38 6.63 -3.66 4.57
C LEU A 38 6.81 -2.94 3.22
N ARG A 39 6.78 -3.67 2.11
CA ARG A 39 6.89 -3.08 0.76
C ARG A 39 5.77 -2.09 0.49
N ARG A 40 4.54 -2.42 0.92
CA ARG A 40 3.38 -1.54 0.76
C ARG A 40 3.52 -0.28 1.61
N GLY A 41 3.90 -0.39 2.87
CA GLY A 41 4.17 0.77 3.73
C GLY A 41 5.27 1.68 3.18
N LEU A 42 6.37 1.12 2.67
CA LEU A 42 7.43 1.90 2.02
C LEU A 42 6.95 2.56 0.72
N SER A 43 6.14 1.86 -0.09
CA SER A 43 5.54 2.40 -1.31
C SER A 43 4.59 3.56 -1.02
N ASP A 44 3.80 3.48 0.05
CA ASP A 44 2.87 4.53 0.44
C ASP A 44 3.64 5.77 0.91
N ILE A 45 4.73 5.61 1.67
CA ILE A 45 5.62 6.71 2.08
C ILE A 45 6.27 7.37 0.86
N GLN A 46 6.81 6.57 -0.06
CA GLN A 46 7.40 7.10 -1.30
C GLN A 46 6.38 7.94 -2.08
N SER A 47 5.15 7.45 -2.21
CA SER A 47 4.10 8.18 -2.93
C SER A 47 3.80 9.55 -2.29
N GLN A 48 3.77 9.63 -0.95
CA GLN A 48 3.51 10.88 -0.23
C GLN A 48 4.63 11.91 -0.42
N ILE A 49 5.89 11.47 -0.46
CA ILE A 49 7.05 12.34 -0.67
C ILE A 49 7.11 12.85 -2.12
N ASP A 50 6.78 12.00 -3.09
CA ASP A 50 6.68 12.40 -4.50
C ASP A 50 5.55 13.43 -4.70
N PHE A 51 4.41 13.30 -4.01
CA PHE A 51 3.34 14.30 -4.05
C PHE A 51 3.77 15.67 -3.48
N THR A 52 4.58 15.72 -2.41
CA THR A 52 5.11 17.00 -1.90
C THR A 52 6.12 17.64 -2.86
N GLY A 53 6.83 16.84 -3.67
CA GLY A 53 7.66 17.34 -4.77
C GLY A 53 6.85 17.83 -5.97
N GLU A 54 5.75 17.14 -6.31
CA GLU A 54 4.90 17.45 -7.48
C GLU A 54 4.00 18.69 -7.25
N LEU A 55 3.71 19.06 -6.00
CA LEU A 55 3.06 20.34 -5.67
C LEU A 55 3.93 21.58 -5.97
N THR A 56 5.21 21.39 -6.30
CA THR A 56 6.14 22.46 -6.70
C THR A 56 6.50 22.43 -8.20
N GLY A 57 5.92 21.51 -8.99
CA GLY A 57 6.36 21.23 -10.37
C GLY A 57 5.22 21.03 -11.36
N GLU A 58 5.02 22.06 -12.17
CA GLU A 58 4.14 22.17 -13.34
C GLU A 58 4.05 20.91 -14.25
N THR A 59 2.82 20.52 -14.59
CA THR A 59 2.40 19.83 -15.83
C THR A 59 3.10 18.52 -16.26
N ALA A 60 2.53 17.36 -15.91
CA ALA A 60 2.71 16.13 -16.69
C ALA A 60 1.41 15.31 -16.76
N SER A 61 0.70 15.47 -17.88
CA SER A 61 -0.53 14.74 -18.22
C SER A 61 -0.24 13.25 -18.51
N LYS A 62 -0.36 12.39 -17.49
CA LYS A 62 -0.54 10.94 -17.70
C LYS A 62 -2.03 10.64 -17.95
N PRO A 63 -2.40 9.86 -18.98
CA PRO A 63 -3.80 9.48 -19.21
C PRO A 63 -4.27 8.57 -18.08
N LYS A 64 -5.19 9.07 -17.25
CA LYS A 64 -5.91 8.26 -16.26
C LYS A 64 -6.80 7.24 -16.99
N PRO A 65 -6.92 5.99 -16.50
CA PRO A 65 -7.90 5.05 -17.03
C PRO A 65 -9.30 5.68 -16.93
N ARG A 66 -10.07 5.64 -18.04
CA ARG A 66 -11.45 6.14 -18.06
C ARG A 66 -12.27 5.33 -17.04
N LYS A 67 -12.74 6.00 -15.99
CA LYS A 67 -13.74 5.46 -15.07
C LYS A 67 -15.03 5.20 -15.86
N THR A 68 -15.43 3.94 -15.93
CA THR A 68 -16.80 3.58 -16.30
C THR A 68 -17.74 4.06 -15.21
N TYR A 69 -18.92 4.57 -15.57
CA TYR A 69 -19.93 5.13 -14.66
C TYR A 69 -20.43 4.14 -13.57
N SER A 70 -20.05 2.87 -13.60
CA SER A 70 -20.43 1.86 -12.63
C SER A 70 -19.69 1.94 -11.28
N ASP A 71 -18.62 2.75 -11.15
CA ASP A 71 -17.83 2.91 -9.90
C ASP A 71 -18.40 3.99 -8.94
N TYR A 72 -19.55 4.59 -9.28
CA TYR A 72 -20.22 5.59 -8.44
C TYR A 72 -21.21 4.97 -7.45
N ASP A 73 -21.77 3.79 -7.74
CA ASP A 73 -22.73 3.10 -6.85
C ASP A 73 -22.06 2.36 -5.68
N ASP A 74 -20.77 2.01 -5.79
CA ASP A 74 -20.01 1.26 -4.76
C ASP A 74 -19.25 2.17 -3.78
N ARG A 75 -19.50 3.49 -3.80
CA ARG A 75 -18.86 4.43 -2.88
C ARG A 75 -19.76 4.66 -1.69
N ASP A 76 -19.31 4.25 -0.51
CA ASP A 76 -19.88 4.70 0.76
C ASP A 76 -19.96 6.24 0.74
N GLU A 77 -21.18 6.80 0.74
CA GLU A 77 -21.39 8.24 0.82
C GLU A 77 -20.84 8.74 2.16
N ILE A 78 -19.66 9.35 2.14
CA ILE A 78 -19.04 9.93 3.33
C ILE A 78 -19.84 11.17 3.71
N SER A 79 -20.82 11.01 4.61
CA SER A 79 -21.60 12.10 5.15
C SER A 79 -20.69 13.00 5.99
N ALA A 80 -20.37 14.18 5.46
CA ALA A 80 -19.60 15.18 6.19
C ALA A 80 -20.40 15.65 7.42
N PRO A 81 -19.76 15.78 8.61
CA PRO A 81 -20.43 16.29 9.79
C PRO A 81 -20.91 17.71 9.52
N LYS A 82 -22.19 17.97 9.86
CA LYS A 82 -22.77 19.30 9.68
C LYS A 82 -22.12 20.26 10.68
N PHE A 83 -21.53 21.34 10.15
CA PHE A 83 -20.91 22.37 10.97
C PHE A 83 -21.99 23.24 11.61
N GLU A 84 -22.09 23.19 12.94
CA GLU A 84 -22.86 24.16 13.70
C GLU A 84 -21.94 25.35 14.04
N PRO A 85 -22.25 26.57 13.57
CA PRO A 85 -21.46 27.74 13.91
C PRO A 85 -21.55 28.02 15.42
N PRO A 86 -20.45 28.45 16.06
CA PRO A 86 -20.48 28.81 17.47
C PRO A 86 -21.44 29.99 17.72
N PRO A 87 -22.11 30.05 18.88
CA PRO A 87 -22.99 31.15 19.23
C PRO A 87 -22.23 32.48 19.24
N ALA A 88 -22.86 33.54 18.74
CA ALA A 88 -22.26 34.87 18.72
C ALA A 88 -21.88 35.32 20.15
N PRO A 89 -20.70 35.95 20.34
CA PRO A 89 -20.29 36.44 21.65
C PRO A 89 -21.29 37.49 22.16
N PRO A 90 -21.57 37.54 23.47
CA PRO A 90 -22.48 38.50 24.05
C PRO A 90 -21.98 39.93 23.78
N GLU A 91 -22.87 40.77 23.24
CA GLU A 91 -22.63 42.21 23.13
C GLU A 91 -22.38 42.76 24.55
N ALA A 92 -21.19 43.31 24.77
CA ALA A 92 -20.89 44.03 25.99
C ALA A 92 -21.69 45.33 26.00
N VAL A 93 -22.68 45.40 26.90
CA VAL A 93 -23.45 46.61 27.23
C VAL A 93 -22.78 47.31 28.40
#